data_AF-A0A7V4ECD0-F1
#
_entry.id   AF-A0A7V4ECD0-F1
#
_cell.length_a   1.000
_cell.length_b   1.000
_cell.length_c   1.000
_cell.angle_alpha   90.00
_cell.angle_beta   90.00
_cell.angle_gamma   90.00
#
_symmetry.space_group_name_H-M   'P 1'
#
loop_
_entity.id
_entity.type
_entity.pdbx_description
1 polymer ?
#
loop_
_entity_poly.entity_id
_entity_poly.type
_entity_poly.pdbx_seq_one_letter_code
_entity_poly.pdbx_strand_id
1 'polypeptide(L)'
;IYFKFYPSPEIVSLAYEQGRVDIALDLTPREINYLKEKNKNFKTSPGNRVFFIGFNLQKFPYNDINFRKAINLLINKSEIISKVMEGYAEITFSPIPSNHWAYDSTLSDAKVDLSGAKRILESIGFKNTDRDPYLELLGKDFTLEIITEDEPEKIKIAESIKKYVEDVGIACEVNALSGLDFVKRLRERNFSIYLFSWTCEEKIDFTPLWHSQYGIFNFTGFKNEELDKAIENSILTINQIESKRNFRLAQRILNENLPAIFLFTNKNLIAYSERVKGLDAYLDFPIQNLDVVYIPKEIQEVRVEFEIEETKEVKKEEAPLPPPPPKEAVPPVRAEEILRAELVKREAPPPPPPPEVKEETPPPAPEVKEEVPPPKPEEPRIVAEAKILKGVQPEYPEIAKKLGLKGMVIVRVLVDKNGKVIDARILKSSNYPILDEAALNASKEFIFEPVKDEEGKPVEFFTTIPFRF
;
A
#
# COMPACT_ATOMS: atom_id res chain seq x y z
N ILE A 1 -6.06 23.72 4.75
CA ILE A 1 -6.61 22.47 5.32
C ILE A 1 -5.62 21.98 6.37
N TYR A 2 -6.08 21.63 7.56
CA TYR A 2 -5.24 21.10 8.63
C TYR A 2 -5.55 19.60 8.82
N PHE A 3 -4.52 18.76 8.79
CA PHE A 3 -4.66 17.33 9.10
C PHE A 3 -4.29 17.10 10.56
N LYS A 4 -5.19 16.43 11.30
CA LYS A 4 -4.97 16.10 12.71
C LYS A 4 -5.13 14.60 12.91
N PHE A 5 -4.07 13.97 13.40
CA PHE A 5 -4.02 12.54 13.65
C PHE A 5 -4.42 12.25 15.09
N TYR A 6 -5.33 11.28 15.27
CA TYR A 6 -5.77 10.80 16.57
C TYR A 6 -5.41 9.31 16.70
N PRO A 7 -5.17 8.81 17.92
CA PRO A 7 -4.69 7.45 18.12
C PRO A 7 -5.77 6.38 17.95
N SER A 8 -7.06 6.74 17.89
CA SER A 8 -8.14 5.77 17.67
C SER A 8 -9.37 6.39 17.01
N PRO A 9 -10.18 5.58 16.30
CA PRO A 9 -11.45 6.01 15.70
C PRO A 9 -12.42 6.64 16.71
N GLU A 10 -12.45 6.14 17.96
CA GLU A 10 -13.28 6.69 19.02
C GLU A 10 -12.96 8.17 19.27
N ILE A 11 -11.67 8.51 19.38
CA ILE A 11 -11.24 9.89 19.60
C ILE A 11 -11.52 10.76 18.36
N VAL A 12 -11.36 10.22 17.15
CA VAL A 12 -11.75 10.91 15.90
C VAL A 12 -13.23 11.28 15.93
N SER A 13 -14.10 10.32 16.28
CA SER A 13 -15.56 10.53 16.31
C SER A 13 -15.97 11.58 17.35
N LEU A 14 -15.34 11.59 18.53
CA LEU A 14 -15.55 12.59 19.58
C LEU A 14 -15.06 13.97 19.15
N ALA A 15 -13.89 14.06 18.52
CA ALA A 15 -13.36 15.33 18.02
C ALA A 15 -14.30 15.94 16.97
N TYR A 16 -14.86 15.11 16.08
CA TYR A 16 -15.85 15.55 15.11
C TYR A 16 -17.18 15.96 15.77
N GLU A 17 -17.69 15.17 16.71
CA GLU A 17 -18.91 15.50 17.45
C GLU A 17 -18.82 16.89 18.10
N GLN A 18 -17.66 17.17 18.73
CA GLN A 18 -17.34 18.43 19.42
C GLN A 18 -17.01 19.59 18.46
N GLY A 19 -17.00 19.37 17.15
CA GLY A 19 -16.66 20.40 16.16
C GLY A 19 -15.20 20.85 16.22
N ARG A 20 -14.28 19.96 16.63
CA ARG A 20 -12.82 20.18 16.57
C ARG A 20 -12.25 19.84 15.21
N VAL A 21 -12.93 18.99 14.44
CA VAL A 21 -12.61 18.66 13.05
C VAL A 21 -13.89 18.71 12.23
N ASP A 22 -13.78 19.17 10.98
CA ASP A 22 -14.93 19.26 10.07
C ASP A 22 -15.18 17.97 9.28
N ILE A 23 -14.15 17.13 9.12
CA ILE A 23 -14.21 15.84 8.45
C ILE A 23 -13.51 14.82 9.35
N ALA A 24 -14.18 13.69 9.59
CA ALA A 24 -13.65 12.54 10.29
C ALA A 24 -13.58 11.34 9.33
N LEU A 25 -12.37 10.81 9.16
CA LEU A 25 -12.05 9.64 8.33
C LEU A 25 -11.74 8.43 9.24
N ASP A 26 -11.54 7.26 8.63
CA ASP A 26 -11.16 6.01 9.31
C ASP A 26 -12.08 5.61 10.48
N LEU A 27 -13.38 5.89 10.33
CA LEU A 27 -14.40 5.47 11.29
C LEU A 27 -14.80 4.01 11.07
N THR A 28 -15.22 3.34 12.14
CA THR A 28 -15.80 1.99 12.06
C THR A 28 -17.34 2.06 12.17
N PRO A 29 -18.07 0.95 11.92
CA PRO A 29 -19.52 0.90 12.14
C PRO A 29 -19.93 1.35 13.55
N ARG A 30 -19.10 1.07 14.56
CA ARG A 30 -19.32 1.49 15.95
C ARG A 30 -19.39 3.01 16.08
N GLU A 31 -18.40 3.72 15.54
CA GLU A 31 -18.36 5.19 15.60
C GLU A 31 -19.46 5.81 14.76
N ILE A 32 -19.82 5.21 13.62
CA ILE A 32 -20.95 5.67 12.82
C ILE A 32 -22.26 5.55 13.60
N ASN A 33 -22.48 4.47 14.33
CA ASN A 33 -23.67 4.34 15.17
C ASN A 33 -23.70 5.35 16.31
N TYR A 34 -22.56 5.58 16.98
CA TYR A 34 -22.43 6.66 17.96
C TYR A 34 -22.83 8.02 17.36
N LEU A 35 -22.31 8.34 16.17
CA LEU A 35 -22.59 9.61 15.51
C LEU A 35 -24.04 9.73 15.01
N LYS A 36 -24.66 8.64 14.57
CA LYS A 36 -26.10 8.61 14.23
C LYS A 36 -26.97 8.94 15.44
N GLU A 37 -26.67 8.37 16.62
CA GLU A 37 -27.39 8.68 17.86
C GLU A 37 -27.28 10.17 18.24
N LYS A 38 -26.18 10.82 17.83
CA LYS A 38 -25.95 12.27 18.00
C LYS A 38 -26.49 13.13 16.85
N ASN A 39 -27.28 12.56 15.92
CA ASN A 39 -27.80 13.23 14.73
C ASN A 39 -26.71 13.89 13.87
N LYS A 40 -25.54 13.25 13.75
CA LYS A 40 -24.44 13.75 12.93
C LYS A 40 -24.48 13.14 11.52
N ASN A 41 -24.08 13.94 10.54
CA ASN A 41 -24.01 13.51 9.15
C ASN A 41 -22.81 12.60 8.90
N PHE A 42 -23.04 11.59 8.07
CA PHE A 42 -22.00 10.72 7.54
C PHE A 42 -22.35 10.31 6.10
N LYS A 43 -21.32 9.85 5.38
CA LYS A 43 -21.40 9.30 4.03
C LYS A 43 -20.50 8.08 3.94
N THR A 44 -20.74 7.27 2.92
CA THR A 44 -19.92 6.11 2.60
C THR A 44 -19.36 6.25 1.19
N SER A 45 -18.13 5.81 0.98
CA SER A 45 -17.57 5.60 -0.35
C SER A 45 -16.96 4.20 -0.47
N PRO A 46 -16.71 3.70 -1.70
CA PRO A 46 -15.98 2.45 -1.88
C PRO A 46 -14.64 2.50 -1.14
N GLY A 47 -14.36 1.48 -0.31
CA GLY A 47 -13.08 1.34 0.35
C GLY A 47 -12.08 0.53 -0.48
N ASN A 48 -10.86 0.44 0.04
CA ASN A 48 -9.77 -0.29 -0.60
C ASN A 48 -9.06 -1.27 0.35
N ARG A 49 -9.55 -1.47 1.57
CA ARG A 49 -8.99 -2.43 2.53
C ARG A 49 -9.67 -3.78 2.35
N VAL A 50 -8.92 -4.74 1.84
CA VAL A 50 -9.38 -6.12 1.59
C VAL A 50 -9.04 -6.99 2.79
N PHE A 51 -10.05 -7.66 3.35
CA PHE A 51 -9.92 -8.62 4.44
C PHE A 51 -9.84 -10.04 3.90
N PHE A 52 -8.93 -10.85 4.43
CA PHE A 52 -8.74 -12.22 3.99
C PHE A 52 -8.12 -13.09 5.09
N ILE A 53 -8.34 -14.41 5.00
CA ILE A 53 -7.58 -15.37 5.80
C ILE A 53 -6.50 -16.04 4.96
N GLY A 54 -5.29 -16.18 5.50
CA GLY A 54 -4.17 -16.86 4.86
C GLY A 54 -3.80 -18.16 5.56
N PHE A 55 -3.33 -19.14 4.78
CA PHE A 55 -2.98 -20.48 5.28
C PHE A 55 -1.47 -20.67 5.37
N ASN A 56 -0.99 -21.37 6.40
CA ASN A 56 0.41 -21.76 6.48
C ASN A 56 0.71 -22.96 5.56
N LEU A 57 1.06 -22.72 4.31
CA LEU A 57 1.25 -23.79 3.31
C LEU A 57 2.51 -24.64 3.51
N GLN A 58 3.27 -24.42 4.58
CA GLN A 58 4.40 -25.27 4.97
C GLN A 58 3.99 -26.39 5.94
N LYS A 59 2.74 -26.39 6.42
CA LYS A 59 2.28 -27.31 7.46
C LYS A 59 0.98 -28.02 7.04
N PHE A 60 0.94 -29.33 7.21
CA PHE A 60 -0.30 -30.11 7.09
C PHE A 60 -1.23 -29.82 8.29
N PRO A 61 -2.56 -29.67 8.10
CA PRO A 61 -3.33 -29.90 6.86
C PRO A 61 -3.46 -28.67 5.94
N TYR A 62 -2.92 -27.51 6.33
CA TYR A 62 -3.13 -26.23 5.63
C TYR A 62 -2.56 -26.21 4.21
N ASN A 63 -1.51 -26.99 3.95
CA ASN A 63 -0.92 -27.17 2.63
C ASN A 63 -1.78 -28.02 1.67
N ASP A 64 -2.76 -28.80 2.17
CA ASP A 64 -3.70 -29.55 1.35
C ASP A 64 -4.81 -28.63 0.80
N ILE A 65 -4.99 -28.62 -0.52
CA ILE A 65 -6.02 -27.81 -1.18
C ILE A 65 -7.44 -28.19 -0.73
N ASN A 66 -7.68 -29.46 -0.40
CA ASN A 66 -8.98 -29.94 0.07
C ASN A 66 -9.31 -29.37 1.44
N PHE A 67 -8.33 -29.25 2.35
CA PHE A 67 -8.55 -28.55 3.62
C PHE A 67 -8.98 -27.10 3.38
N ARG A 68 -8.27 -26.38 2.51
CA ARG A 68 -8.58 -24.98 2.20
C ARG A 68 -9.94 -24.81 1.52
N LYS A 69 -10.31 -25.72 0.61
CA LYS A 69 -11.64 -25.79 0.00
C LYS A 69 -12.73 -26.05 1.05
N ALA A 70 -12.49 -26.97 1.99
CA ALA A 70 -13.43 -27.25 3.07
C ALA A 70 -13.66 -25.99 3.91
N ILE A 71 -12.61 -25.31 4.37
CA ILE A 71 -12.72 -24.06 5.13
C ILE A 71 -13.46 -22.98 4.33
N ASN A 72 -13.18 -22.85 3.03
CA ASN A 72 -13.87 -21.90 2.16
C ASN A 72 -15.39 -22.13 2.07
N LEU A 73 -15.82 -23.39 2.05
CA LEU A 73 -17.25 -23.77 2.06
C LEU A 73 -17.95 -23.48 3.40
N LEU A 74 -17.23 -23.21 4.48
CA LEU A 74 -17.80 -22.90 5.79
C LEU A 74 -18.11 -21.42 5.97
N ILE A 75 -17.33 -20.54 5.33
CA ILE A 75 -17.32 -19.12 5.68
C ILE A 75 -18.51 -18.41 5.05
N ASN A 76 -19.49 -18.06 5.89
CA ASN A 76 -20.61 -17.21 5.49
C ASN A 76 -20.22 -15.72 5.51
N LYS A 77 -19.67 -15.24 4.40
CA LYS A 77 -19.20 -13.85 4.24
C LYS A 77 -20.32 -12.83 4.42
N SER A 78 -21.52 -13.10 3.90
CA SER A 78 -22.68 -12.21 4.03
C SER A 78 -23.11 -12.02 5.48
N GLU A 79 -23.05 -13.10 6.29
CA GLU A 79 -23.35 -13.02 7.71
C GLU A 79 -22.30 -12.23 8.49
N ILE A 80 -21.00 -12.38 8.16
CA ILE A 80 -19.94 -11.56 8.76
C ILE A 80 -20.18 -10.07 8.42
N ILE A 81 -20.46 -9.76 7.16
CA ILE A 81 -20.74 -8.37 6.74
C ILE A 81 -21.96 -7.80 7.48
N SER A 82 -23.02 -8.59 7.63
CA SER A 82 -24.25 -8.13 8.30
C SER A 82 -24.04 -7.93 9.81
N LYS A 83 -23.36 -8.87 10.49
CA LYS A 83 -23.24 -8.86 11.96
C LYS A 83 -22.06 -8.06 12.49
N VAL A 84 -20.96 -7.99 11.74
CA VAL A 84 -19.72 -7.33 12.19
C VAL A 84 -19.50 -6.02 11.48
N MET A 85 -19.67 -6.00 10.15
CA MET A 85 -19.49 -4.78 9.34
C MET A 85 -20.77 -3.94 9.25
N GLU A 86 -21.89 -4.44 9.75
CA GLU A 86 -23.21 -3.79 9.71
C GLU A 86 -23.62 -3.31 8.30
N GLY A 87 -23.22 -4.05 7.26
CA GLY A 87 -23.47 -3.71 5.86
C GLY A 87 -22.47 -2.72 5.24
N TYR A 88 -21.49 -2.25 5.99
CA TYR A 88 -20.43 -1.35 5.52
C TYR A 88 -19.23 -2.08 4.91
N ALA A 89 -19.50 -3.14 4.17
CA ALA A 89 -18.51 -3.89 3.41
C ALA A 89 -19.16 -4.57 2.20
N GLU A 90 -18.35 -4.92 1.21
CA GLU A 90 -18.78 -5.61 0.00
C GLU A 90 -17.96 -6.89 -0.18
N ILE A 91 -18.64 -7.99 -0.48
CA ILE A 91 -17.96 -9.27 -0.72
C ILE A 91 -16.96 -9.10 -1.85
N THR A 92 -15.74 -9.62 -1.64
CA THR A 92 -14.72 -9.71 -2.69
C THR A 92 -14.15 -11.11 -2.73
N PHE A 93 -13.69 -11.49 -3.93
CA PHE A 93 -13.08 -12.80 -4.23
C PHE A 93 -11.62 -12.66 -4.64
N SER A 94 -11.07 -11.46 -4.45
CA SER A 94 -9.82 -11.01 -5.03
C SER A 94 -9.07 -10.13 -4.02
N PRO A 95 -7.73 -10.08 -4.10
CA PRO A 95 -6.94 -9.05 -3.41
C PRO A 95 -7.19 -7.63 -3.97
N ILE A 96 -7.99 -7.49 -5.04
CA ILE A 96 -8.40 -6.22 -5.62
C ILE A 96 -9.86 -5.92 -5.24
N PRO A 97 -10.17 -4.71 -4.77
CA PRO A 97 -11.53 -4.19 -4.66
C PRO A 97 -12.33 -4.22 -5.98
N SER A 98 -13.64 -4.45 -5.90
CA SER A 98 -14.54 -4.55 -7.06
C SER A 98 -14.64 -3.27 -7.90
N ASN A 99 -14.38 -2.11 -7.30
CA ASN A 99 -14.39 -0.79 -7.95
C ASN A 99 -13.10 -0.47 -8.73
N HIS A 100 -12.08 -1.33 -8.68
CA HIS A 100 -10.80 -1.07 -9.33
C HIS A 100 -10.73 -1.60 -10.78
N TRP A 101 -10.05 -0.89 -11.69
CA TRP A 101 -10.00 -1.23 -13.12
C TRP A 101 -9.41 -2.62 -13.43
N ALA A 102 -8.52 -3.11 -12.57
CA ALA A 102 -7.83 -4.40 -12.69
C ALA A 102 -8.63 -5.58 -12.11
N TYR A 103 -9.77 -5.33 -11.45
CA TYR A 103 -10.60 -6.38 -10.86
C TYR A 103 -11.11 -7.38 -11.91
N ASP A 104 -11.10 -8.67 -11.56
CA ASP A 104 -11.74 -9.71 -12.36
C ASP A 104 -13.18 -9.96 -11.91
N SER A 105 -14.14 -9.36 -12.61
CA SER A 105 -15.57 -9.51 -12.34
C SER A 105 -16.13 -10.90 -12.65
N THR A 106 -15.34 -11.81 -13.27
CA THR A 106 -15.77 -13.20 -13.50
C THR A 106 -15.52 -14.11 -12.31
N LEU A 107 -14.82 -13.63 -11.29
CA LEU A 107 -14.56 -14.42 -10.08
C LEU A 107 -15.84 -14.59 -9.27
N SER A 108 -16.00 -15.78 -8.73
CA SER A 108 -17.07 -16.13 -7.82
C SER A 108 -16.55 -17.12 -6.81
N ASP A 109 -17.13 -17.14 -5.62
CA ASP A 109 -16.78 -18.15 -4.63
C ASP A 109 -17.73 -19.34 -4.63
N ALA A 110 -17.28 -20.43 -4.00
CA ALA A 110 -18.14 -21.53 -3.66
C ALA A 110 -19.25 -21.07 -2.68
N LYS A 111 -20.45 -21.61 -2.86
CA LYS A 111 -21.55 -21.39 -1.92
C LYS A 111 -21.26 -22.13 -0.62
N VAL A 112 -21.74 -21.57 0.49
CA VAL A 112 -21.66 -22.23 1.80
C VAL A 112 -22.31 -23.62 1.73
N ASP A 113 -21.55 -24.66 2.06
CA ASP A 113 -22.00 -26.06 2.07
C ASP A 113 -21.29 -26.83 3.20
N LEU A 114 -21.90 -26.82 4.38
CA LEU A 114 -21.40 -27.52 5.57
C LEU A 114 -21.27 -29.04 5.35
N SER A 115 -22.21 -29.63 4.60
CA SER A 115 -22.19 -31.08 4.33
C SER A 115 -21.06 -31.45 3.37
N GLY A 116 -20.86 -30.61 2.34
CA GLY A 116 -19.72 -30.70 1.42
C GLY A 116 -18.38 -30.56 2.14
N ALA A 117 -18.26 -29.56 3.02
CA ALA A 117 -17.05 -29.37 3.82
C ALA A 117 -16.74 -30.60 4.69
N LYS A 118 -17.72 -31.15 5.41
CA LYS A 118 -17.55 -32.38 6.22
C LYS A 118 -17.03 -33.55 5.40
N ARG A 119 -17.63 -33.82 4.22
CA ARG A 119 -17.16 -34.90 3.32
C ARG A 119 -15.71 -34.70 2.86
N ILE A 120 -15.30 -33.46 2.60
CA ILE A 120 -13.93 -33.14 2.20
C ILE A 120 -12.96 -33.33 3.38
N LEU A 121 -13.34 -32.89 4.59
CA LEU A 121 -12.54 -33.09 5.80
C LEU A 121 -12.35 -34.59 6.10
N GLU A 122 -13.40 -35.39 5.97
CA GLU A 122 -13.34 -36.85 6.13
C GLU A 122 -12.36 -37.52 5.16
N SER A 123 -12.31 -37.06 3.90
CA SER A 123 -11.45 -37.65 2.87
C SER A 123 -9.96 -37.38 3.11
N ILE A 124 -9.62 -36.31 3.83
CA ILE A 124 -8.24 -35.97 4.23
C ILE A 124 -7.89 -36.42 5.65
N GLY A 125 -8.75 -37.23 6.27
CA GLY A 125 -8.44 -37.93 7.51
C GLY A 125 -8.95 -37.29 8.80
N PHE A 126 -9.85 -36.31 8.72
CA PHE A 126 -10.62 -35.88 9.89
C PHE A 126 -11.71 -36.89 10.19
N LYS A 127 -11.72 -37.45 11.39
CA LYS A 127 -12.77 -38.36 11.86
C LYS A 127 -13.08 -38.02 13.30
N ASN A 128 -14.16 -38.56 13.82
CA ASN A 128 -14.44 -38.56 15.25
C ASN A 128 -14.21 -39.99 15.76
N THR A 129 -13.19 -40.23 16.57
CA THR A 129 -12.79 -41.57 17.00
C THR A 129 -13.04 -41.84 18.47
N ASP A 130 -13.14 -40.80 19.30
CA ASP A 130 -13.33 -40.89 20.75
C ASP A 130 -14.72 -40.46 21.26
N ARG A 131 -15.61 -39.99 20.36
CA ARG A 131 -16.96 -39.49 20.65
C ARG A 131 -17.00 -38.17 21.42
N ASP A 132 -15.93 -37.38 21.39
CA ASP A 132 -15.97 -35.98 21.79
C ASP A 132 -16.72 -35.14 20.72
N PRO A 133 -16.95 -33.81 20.90
CA PRO A 133 -17.64 -33.01 19.89
C PRO A 133 -16.74 -32.63 18.69
N TYR A 134 -15.45 -32.96 18.74
CA TYR A 134 -14.44 -32.53 17.78
C TYR A 134 -13.96 -33.68 16.90
N LEU A 135 -13.20 -33.33 15.87
CA LEU A 135 -12.62 -34.24 14.90
C LEU A 135 -11.12 -34.34 15.16
N GLU A 136 -10.61 -35.57 15.20
CA GLU A 136 -9.19 -35.85 15.20
C GLU A 136 -8.66 -35.91 13.77
N LEU A 137 -7.50 -35.29 13.53
CA LEU A 137 -6.78 -35.38 12.27
C LEU A 137 -5.83 -36.57 12.32
N LEU A 138 -6.13 -37.60 11.53
CA LEU A 138 -5.34 -38.84 11.50
C LEU A 138 -5.18 -39.48 12.90
N GLY A 139 -6.23 -39.40 13.71
CA GLY A 139 -6.29 -39.97 15.07
C GLY A 139 -5.56 -39.16 16.15
N LYS A 140 -5.28 -37.87 15.90
CA LYS A 140 -4.76 -36.94 16.89
C LYS A 140 -5.65 -35.72 17.02
N ASP A 141 -5.82 -35.24 18.24
CA ASP A 141 -6.51 -34.00 18.55
C ASP A 141 -5.98 -32.86 17.67
N PHE A 142 -6.90 -32.08 17.11
CA PHE A 142 -6.58 -31.01 16.21
C PHE A 142 -7.34 -29.74 16.61
N THR A 143 -6.58 -28.69 16.93
CA THR A 143 -7.11 -27.35 17.18
C THR A 143 -6.59 -26.40 16.11
N LEU A 144 -7.53 -25.74 15.42
CA LEU A 144 -7.22 -24.67 14.48
C LEU A 144 -7.01 -23.35 15.22
N GLU A 145 -5.79 -22.83 15.20
CA GLU A 145 -5.51 -21.47 15.67
C GLU A 145 -5.77 -20.42 14.58
N ILE A 146 -6.54 -19.38 14.89
CA ILE A 146 -6.69 -18.17 14.07
C ILE A 146 -5.95 -17.04 14.76
N ILE A 147 -4.82 -16.62 14.22
CA ILE A 147 -4.13 -15.42 14.72
C ILE A 147 -4.65 -14.16 14.03
N THR A 148 -4.76 -13.05 14.75
CA THR A 148 -5.08 -11.75 14.18
C THR A 148 -4.51 -10.61 15.02
N GLU A 149 -4.53 -9.39 14.49
CA GLU A 149 -4.17 -8.19 15.27
C GLU A 149 -5.29 -7.87 16.26
N ASP A 150 -4.94 -7.32 17.42
CA ASP A 150 -5.86 -6.87 18.48
C ASP A 150 -6.68 -5.63 18.06
N GLU A 151 -7.43 -5.78 16.97
CA GLU A 151 -8.43 -4.85 16.48
C GLU A 151 -9.83 -5.43 16.75
N PRO A 152 -10.74 -4.70 17.42
CA PRO A 152 -12.06 -5.21 17.79
C PRO A 152 -12.87 -5.81 16.63
N GLU A 153 -12.75 -5.23 15.44
CA GLU A 153 -13.41 -5.71 14.23
C GLU A 153 -12.84 -7.05 13.76
N LYS A 154 -11.50 -7.17 13.67
CA LYS A 154 -10.83 -8.42 13.28
C LYS A 154 -11.10 -9.55 14.26
N ILE A 155 -11.14 -9.26 15.56
CA ILE A 155 -11.51 -10.24 16.59
C ILE A 155 -12.91 -10.78 16.33
N LYS A 156 -13.91 -9.92 16.10
CA LYS A 156 -15.29 -10.34 15.81
C LYS A 156 -15.40 -11.15 14.50
N ILE A 157 -14.61 -10.81 13.48
CA ILE A 157 -14.52 -11.58 12.24
C ILE A 157 -13.94 -12.97 12.52
N ALA A 158 -12.82 -13.04 13.26
CA ALA A 158 -12.17 -14.29 13.61
C ALA A 158 -13.07 -15.20 14.47
N GLU A 159 -13.80 -14.64 15.43
CA GLU A 159 -14.80 -15.37 16.24
C GLU A 159 -15.96 -15.91 15.38
N SER A 160 -16.38 -15.16 14.36
CA SER A 160 -17.40 -15.65 13.41
C SER A 160 -16.86 -16.84 12.61
N ILE A 161 -15.61 -16.78 12.15
CA ILE A 161 -14.95 -17.88 11.43
C ILE A 161 -14.76 -19.10 12.35
N LYS A 162 -14.32 -18.88 13.58
CA LYS A 162 -14.21 -19.92 14.61
C LYS A 162 -15.53 -20.69 14.75
N LYS A 163 -16.65 -19.98 14.88
CA LYS A 163 -17.97 -20.62 14.97
C LYS A 163 -18.26 -21.51 13.76
N TYR A 164 -18.00 -21.05 12.54
CA TYR A 164 -18.24 -21.86 11.33
C TYR A 164 -17.38 -23.12 11.27
N VAL A 165 -16.15 -23.04 11.80
CA VAL A 165 -15.21 -24.17 11.91
C VAL A 165 -15.66 -25.17 12.99
N GLU A 166 -16.13 -24.67 14.13
CA GLU A 166 -16.68 -25.49 15.22
C GLU A 166 -17.99 -26.18 14.82
N ASP A 167 -18.83 -25.58 13.97
CA ASP A 167 -20.08 -26.17 13.45
C ASP A 167 -19.84 -27.47 12.65
N VAL A 168 -18.60 -27.71 12.18
CA VAL A 168 -18.19 -28.96 11.55
C VAL A 168 -17.33 -29.86 12.42
N GLY A 169 -17.17 -29.53 13.70
CA GLY A 169 -16.45 -30.33 14.68
C GLY A 169 -14.94 -30.10 14.66
N ILE A 170 -14.42 -28.99 14.13
CA ILE A 170 -13.00 -28.67 14.31
C ILE A 170 -12.88 -27.74 15.51
N ALA A 171 -12.12 -28.14 16.55
CA ALA A 171 -11.80 -27.25 17.66
C ALA A 171 -11.04 -26.03 17.14
N CYS A 172 -11.38 -24.83 17.61
CA CYS A 172 -10.80 -23.61 17.07
C CYS A 172 -10.59 -22.53 18.15
N GLU A 173 -9.44 -21.86 18.08
CA GLU A 173 -9.04 -20.81 19.01
C GLU A 173 -8.66 -19.54 18.27
N VAL A 174 -9.13 -18.39 18.76
CA VAL A 174 -8.74 -17.08 18.25
C VAL A 174 -7.69 -16.49 19.17
N ASN A 175 -6.58 -16.04 18.58
CA ASN A 175 -5.46 -15.44 19.29
C ASN A 175 -5.20 -14.04 18.75
N ALA A 176 -5.68 -13.03 19.48
CA ALA A 176 -5.48 -11.62 19.18
C ALA A 176 -4.13 -11.16 19.74
N LEU A 177 -3.29 -10.59 18.88
CA LEU A 177 -1.90 -10.25 19.19
C LEU A 177 -1.66 -8.75 18.98
N SER A 178 -0.71 -8.20 19.75
CA SER A 178 -0.18 -6.87 19.48
C SER A 178 0.44 -6.83 18.06
N GLY A 179 0.46 -5.66 17.41
CA GLY A 179 0.94 -5.55 16.02
C GLY A 179 2.36 -6.12 15.82
N LEU A 180 3.29 -5.88 16.76
CA LEU A 180 4.65 -6.43 16.68
C LEU A 180 4.69 -7.95 16.86
N ASP A 181 3.94 -8.49 17.83
CA ASP A 181 3.90 -9.94 18.07
C ASP A 181 3.20 -10.68 16.92
N PHE A 182 2.15 -10.08 16.35
CA PHE A 182 1.47 -10.59 15.18
C PHE A 182 2.41 -10.69 13.98
N VAL A 183 3.10 -9.60 13.64
CA VAL A 183 4.09 -9.58 12.54
C VAL A 183 5.22 -10.57 12.80
N LYS A 184 5.69 -10.69 14.04
CA LYS A 184 6.71 -11.69 14.41
C LYS A 184 6.22 -13.10 14.11
N ARG A 185 5.03 -13.48 14.56
CA ARG A 185 4.44 -14.80 14.31
C ARG A 185 4.25 -15.09 12.82
N LEU A 186 3.82 -14.09 12.05
CA LEU A 186 3.71 -14.20 10.60
C LEU A 186 5.07 -14.45 9.92
N ARG A 187 6.12 -13.70 10.30
CA ARG A 187 7.47 -13.85 9.74
C ARG A 187 8.11 -15.19 10.11
N GLU A 188 7.93 -15.63 11.35
CA GLU A 188 8.39 -16.94 11.83
C GLU A 188 7.57 -18.10 11.26
N ARG A 189 6.46 -17.81 10.55
CA ARG A 189 5.49 -18.79 10.05
C ARG A 189 4.99 -19.73 11.14
N ASN A 190 4.99 -19.24 12.36
CA ASN A 190 4.35 -19.90 13.46
C ASN A 190 2.89 -19.44 13.39
N PHE A 191 2.01 -20.22 12.78
CA PHE A 191 0.55 -20.04 12.77
C PHE A 191 -0.10 -21.19 12.02
N SER A 192 -1.39 -21.37 12.25
CA SER A 192 -2.24 -22.27 11.48
C SER A 192 -2.90 -21.52 10.33
N ILE A 193 -3.80 -20.60 10.67
CA ILE A 193 -4.29 -19.56 9.75
C ILE A 193 -4.17 -18.18 10.40
N TYR A 194 -4.11 -17.14 9.59
CA TYR A 194 -4.16 -15.76 10.05
C TYR A 194 -5.33 -15.02 9.40
N LEU A 195 -5.96 -14.10 10.12
CA LEU A 195 -6.85 -13.09 9.56
C LEU A 195 -6.06 -11.78 9.40
N PHE A 196 -6.00 -11.27 8.18
CA PHE A 196 -5.29 -10.05 7.85
C PHE A 196 -6.11 -9.15 6.93
N SER A 197 -5.65 -7.92 6.80
CA SER A 197 -6.25 -6.92 5.92
C SER A 197 -5.14 -6.20 5.17
N TRP A 198 -5.34 -5.92 3.89
CA TRP A 198 -4.39 -5.14 3.08
C TRP A 198 -5.09 -4.00 2.36
N THR A 199 -4.46 -2.82 2.38
CA THR A 199 -4.94 -1.66 1.65
C THR A 199 -4.43 -1.72 0.21
N CYS A 200 -5.34 -1.87 -0.74
CA CYS A 200 -5.04 -1.85 -2.16
C CYS A 200 -4.82 -0.40 -2.61
N GLU A 201 -3.59 -0.08 -2.98
CA GLU A 201 -3.22 1.25 -3.49
C GLU A 201 -3.72 1.45 -4.92
N GLU A 202 -3.80 2.72 -5.35
CA GLU A 202 -4.15 3.11 -6.73
C GLU A 202 -3.20 2.44 -7.74
N LYS A 203 -1.91 2.40 -7.41
CA LYS A 203 -0.92 1.62 -8.15
C LYS A 203 -0.82 0.22 -7.54
N ILE A 204 -1.58 -0.71 -8.10
CA ILE A 204 -1.58 -2.10 -7.62
C ILE A 204 -0.22 -2.77 -7.84
N ASP A 205 0.28 -3.38 -6.78
CA ASP A 205 1.41 -4.29 -6.81
C ASP A 205 1.20 -5.47 -5.87
N PHE A 206 1.09 -6.66 -6.44
CA PHE A 206 0.92 -7.91 -5.68
C PHE A 206 2.22 -8.53 -5.22
N THR A 207 3.36 -8.01 -5.68
CA THR A 207 4.66 -8.60 -5.41
C THR A 207 4.91 -8.82 -3.91
N PRO A 208 4.66 -7.83 -3.02
CA PRO A 208 4.96 -8.00 -1.61
C PRO A 208 4.20 -9.15 -0.94
N LEU A 209 2.95 -9.38 -1.33
CA LEU A 209 2.06 -10.36 -0.68
C LEU A 209 2.12 -11.75 -1.30
N TRP A 210 2.32 -11.86 -2.61
CA TRP A 210 2.01 -13.11 -3.33
C TRP A 210 3.15 -13.67 -4.15
N HIS A 211 4.18 -12.87 -4.46
CA HIS A 211 5.32 -13.37 -5.22
C HIS A 211 6.15 -14.34 -4.38
N SER A 212 6.57 -15.47 -4.97
CA SER A 212 7.25 -16.55 -4.27
C SER A 212 8.66 -16.18 -3.79
N GLN A 213 9.40 -15.41 -4.60
CA GLN A 213 10.76 -14.96 -4.32
C GLN A 213 10.84 -13.55 -3.71
N TYR A 214 10.06 -12.59 -4.23
CA TYR A 214 10.15 -11.18 -3.84
C TYR A 214 9.05 -10.76 -2.85
N GLY A 215 8.15 -11.67 -2.47
CA GLY A 215 7.08 -11.39 -1.53
C GLY A 215 7.55 -11.40 -0.08
N ILE A 216 8.00 -10.24 0.41
CA ILE A 216 8.41 -10.04 1.81
C ILE A 216 7.27 -10.28 2.82
N PHE A 217 6.02 -10.20 2.37
CA PHE A 217 4.80 -10.45 3.12
C PHE A 217 4.03 -11.67 2.60
N ASN A 218 4.67 -12.54 1.80
CA ASN A 218 4.12 -13.83 1.41
C ASN A 218 4.21 -14.81 2.60
N PHE A 219 3.47 -14.51 3.66
CA PHE A 219 3.42 -15.31 4.88
C PHE A 219 2.84 -16.69 4.64
N THR A 220 1.94 -16.84 3.66
CA THR A 220 1.39 -18.16 3.27
C THR A 220 2.48 -19.12 2.78
N GLY A 221 3.54 -18.59 2.14
CA GLY A 221 4.59 -19.38 1.51
C GLY A 221 4.16 -20.01 0.20
N PHE A 222 3.08 -19.52 -0.39
CA PHE A 222 2.63 -19.97 -1.69
C PHE A 222 3.70 -19.72 -2.75
N LYS A 223 3.94 -20.73 -3.58
CA LYS A 223 4.86 -20.66 -4.70
C LYS A 223 4.16 -21.17 -5.94
N ASN A 224 4.08 -20.33 -6.95
CA ASN A 224 3.51 -20.68 -8.23
C ASN A 224 4.19 -19.82 -9.30
N GLU A 225 4.90 -20.45 -10.22
CA GLU A 225 5.69 -19.75 -11.24
C GLU A 225 4.82 -18.96 -12.22
N GLU A 226 3.62 -19.46 -12.52
CA GLU A 226 2.66 -18.77 -13.38
C GLU A 226 2.11 -17.52 -12.69
N LEU A 227 1.84 -17.59 -11.38
CA LEU A 227 1.47 -16.44 -10.57
C LEU A 227 2.60 -15.41 -10.53
N ASP A 228 3.83 -15.83 -10.30
CA ASP A 228 4.99 -14.93 -10.27
C ASP A 228 5.12 -14.17 -11.60
N LYS A 229 5.07 -14.89 -12.73
CA LYS A 229 5.10 -14.29 -14.07
C LYS A 229 3.93 -13.35 -14.30
N ALA A 230 2.71 -13.72 -13.89
CA ALA A 230 1.54 -12.88 -14.03
C ALA A 230 1.68 -11.59 -13.19
N ILE A 231 2.18 -11.68 -11.96
CA ILE A 231 2.44 -10.52 -11.11
C ILE A 231 3.49 -9.62 -11.75
N GLU A 232 4.64 -10.17 -12.18
CA GLU A 232 5.70 -9.41 -12.81
C GLU A 232 5.21 -8.69 -14.08
N ASN A 233 4.54 -9.41 -14.99
CA ASN A 233 4.01 -8.84 -16.21
C ASN A 233 2.90 -7.80 -15.94
N SER A 234 2.09 -7.97 -14.89
CA SER A 234 1.04 -7.01 -14.56
C SER A 234 1.56 -5.61 -14.23
N ILE A 235 2.79 -5.51 -13.69
CA ILE A 235 3.41 -4.24 -13.30
C ILE A 235 4.51 -3.76 -14.25
N LEU A 236 5.01 -4.64 -15.14
CA LEU A 236 5.99 -4.30 -16.17
C LEU A 236 5.35 -3.85 -17.47
N THR A 237 4.16 -4.34 -17.80
CA THR A 237 3.52 -4.00 -19.06
C THR A 237 2.89 -2.61 -19.01
N ILE A 238 3.25 -1.75 -19.97
CA ILE A 238 2.68 -0.41 -20.05
C ILE A 238 1.30 -0.39 -20.76
N ASN A 239 1.02 -1.39 -21.61
CA ASN A 239 -0.31 -1.57 -22.19
C ASN A 239 -1.32 -2.00 -21.11
N GLN A 240 -2.28 -1.13 -20.81
CA GLN A 240 -3.26 -1.36 -19.75
C GLN A 240 -4.14 -2.61 -19.99
N ILE A 241 -4.42 -2.98 -21.25
CA ILE A 241 -5.22 -4.16 -21.58
C ILE A 241 -4.45 -5.43 -21.23
N GLU A 242 -3.16 -5.49 -21.59
CA GLU A 242 -2.29 -6.62 -21.27
C GLU A 242 -1.98 -6.71 -19.77
N SER A 243 -1.71 -5.57 -19.13
CA SER A 243 -1.58 -5.49 -17.67
C SER A 243 -2.85 -6.01 -16.99
N LYS A 244 -4.05 -5.61 -17.46
CA LYS A 244 -5.34 -6.13 -16.96
C LYS A 244 -5.45 -7.65 -17.11
N ARG A 245 -5.04 -8.22 -18.24
CA ARG A 245 -5.05 -9.67 -18.46
C ARG A 245 -4.17 -10.40 -17.44
N ASN A 246 -2.97 -9.89 -17.18
CA ASN A 246 -2.05 -10.45 -16.20
C ASN A 246 -2.60 -10.33 -14.77
N PHE A 247 -3.18 -9.18 -14.40
CA PHE A 247 -3.88 -9.05 -13.11
C PHE A 247 -5.02 -10.06 -12.96
N ARG A 248 -5.83 -10.28 -14.00
CA ARG A 248 -6.91 -11.27 -13.97
C ARG A 248 -6.38 -12.68 -13.80
N LEU A 249 -5.32 -13.04 -14.52
CA LEU A 249 -4.66 -14.34 -14.37
C LEU A 249 -4.16 -14.56 -12.94
N ALA A 250 -3.45 -13.56 -12.37
CA ALA A 250 -2.98 -13.63 -11.00
C ALA A 250 -4.13 -13.84 -9.99
N GLN A 251 -5.24 -13.11 -10.13
CA GLN A 251 -6.41 -13.27 -9.26
C GLN A 251 -7.05 -14.67 -9.39
N ARG A 252 -7.15 -15.22 -10.61
CA ARG A 252 -7.67 -16.58 -10.84
C ARG A 252 -6.80 -17.64 -10.19
N ILE A 253 -5.48 -17.56 -10.38
CA ILE A 253 -4.54 -18.53 -9.77
C ILE A 253 -4.67 -18.51 -8.24
N LEU A 254 -4.76 -17.32 -7.62
CA LEU A 254 -5.00 -17.20 -6.19
C LEU A 254 -6.35 -17.81 -5.79
N ASN A 255 -7.42 -17.55 -6.53
CA ASN A 255 -8.75 -18.07 -6.22
C ASN A 255 -8.84 -19.61 -6.36
N GLU A 256 -8.19 -20.20 -7.36
CA GLU A 256 -8.20 -21.65 -7.61
C GLU A 256 -7.31 -22.43 -6.62
N ASN A 257 -6.18 -21.84 -6.21
CA ASN A 257 -5.22 -22.49 -5.31
C ASN A 257 -5.46 -22.17 -3.84
N LEU A 258 -6.30 -21.17 -3.54
CA LEU A 258 -6.69 -20.77 -2.19
C LEU A 258 -5.52 -20.60 -1.20
N PRO A 259 -4.38 -19.96 -1.54
CA PRO A 259 -3.38 -19.65 -0.51
C PRO A 259 -3.95 -18.70 0.54
N ALA A 260 -4.98 -17.95 0.16
CA ALA A 260 -5.85 -17.18 1.02
C ALA A 260 -7.31 -17.26 0.53
N ILE A 261 -8.25 -17.00 1.45
CA ILE A 261 -9.67 -16.79 1.16
C ILE A 261 -9.98 -15.31 1.41
N PHE A 262 -10.30 -14.59 0.33
CA PHE A 262 -10.72 -13.20 0.39
C PHE A 262 -12.15 -13.11 0.91
N LEU A 263 -12.43 -12.20 1.85
CA LEU A 263 -13.72 -12.09 2.52
C LEU A 263 -14.54 -10.94 1.93
N PHE A 264 -14.04 -9.72 2.11
CA PHE A 264 -14.72 -8.50 1.70
C PHE A 264 -13.75 -7.33 1.64
N THR A 265 -14.18 -6.27 0.96
CA THR A 265 -13.59 -4.94 1.05
C THR A 265 -14.47 -4.07 1.93
N ASN A 266 -13.87 -3.27 2.82
CA ASN A 266 -14.64 -2.32 3.61
C ASN A 266 -15.25 -1.21 2.73
N LYS A 267 -16.25 -0.50 3.28
CA LYS A 267 -16.60 0.84 2.83
C LYS A 267 -15.83 1.85 3.67
N ASN A 268 -15.41 2.95 3.07
CA ASN A 268 -14.90 4.08 3.82
C ASN A 268 -16.08 4.77 4.49
N LEU A 269 -15.95 5.05 5.79
CA LEU A 269 -16.96 5.71 6.61
C LEU A 269 -16.46 7.10 6.97
N ILE A 270 -17.12 8.11 6.41
CA ILE A 270 -16.71 9.51 6.56
C ILE A 270 -17.83 10.27 7.26
N ALA A 271 -17.51 10.89 8.40
CA ALA A 271 -18.40 11.86 9.01
C ALA A 271 -17.96 13.28 8.64
N TYR A 272 -18.90 14.19 8.40
CA TYR A 272 -18.58 15.51 7.87
C TYR A 272 -19.59 16.57 8.29
N SER A 273 -19.08 17.78 8.54
CA SER A 273 -19.89 18.94 8.86
C SER A 273 -20.57 19.50 7.61
N GLU A 274 -21.80 19.98 7.74
CA GLU A 274 -22.58 20.52 6.60
C GLU A 274 -21.96 21.77 5.96
N ARG A 275 -21.07 22.45 6.70
CA ARG A 275 -20.28 23.58 6.20
C ARG A 275 -19.25 23.18 5.14
N VAL A 276 -18.88 21.89 5.09
CA VAL A 276 -17.95 21.36 4.09
C VAL A 276 -18.69 21.13 2.78
N LYS A 277 -18.18 21.72 1.69
CA LYS A 277 -18.65 21.55 0.32
C LYS A 277 -17.60 20.84 -0.53
N GLY A 278 -18.05 20.24 -1.63
CA GLY A 278 -17.19 19.51 -2.58
C GLY A 278 -16.72 18.12 -2.12
N LEU A 279 -17.26 17.60 -1.01
CA LEU A 279 -16.86 16.31 -0.46
C LEU A 279 -17.08 15.15 -1.43
N ASP A 280 -18.15 15.15 -2.24
CA ASP A 280 -18.44 14.06 -3.16
C ASP A 280 -17.32 13.88 -4.20
N ALA A 281 -16.83 14.97 -4.79
CA ALA A 281 -15.69 14.93 -5.71
C ALA A 281 -14.39 14.49 -5.02
N TYR A 282 -14.19 14.85 -3.76
CA TYR A 282 -13.04 14.39 -2.98
C TYR A 282 -13.07 12.89 -2.70
N LEU A 283 -14.24 12.32 -2.41
CA LEU A 283 -14.38 10.91 -2.08
C LEU A 283 -14.09 9.98 -3.27
N ASP A 284 -14.22 10.49 -4.51
CA ASP A 284 -13.84 9.75 -5.72
C ASP A 284 -12.32 9.63 -5.87
N PHE A 285 -11.57 10.71 -5.56
CA PHE A 285 -10.11 10.74 -5.61
C PHE A 285 -9.52 11.52 -4.43
N PRO A 286 -9.43 10.89 -3.23
CA PRO A 286 -8.84 11.51 -2.07
C PRO A 286 -7.41 11.99 -2.36
N ILE A 287 -7.01 13.13 -1.81
CA ILE A 287 -5.72 13.81 -2.04
C ILE A 287 -5.64 14.53 -3.39
N GLN A 288 -5.98 13.89 -4.51
CA GLN A 288 -5.96 14.53 -5.84
C GLN A 288 -6.98 15.67 -5.91
N ASN A 289 -8.16 15.46 -5.32
CA ASN A 289 -9.26 16.40 -5.27
C ASN A 289 -9.31 17.17 -3.93
N LEU A 290 -8.16 17.49 -3.34
CA LEU A 290 -8.12 18.26 -2.09
C LEU A 290 -8.51 19.75 -2.30
N ASP A 291 -8.29 20.26 -3.51
CA ASP A 291 -8.60 21.62 -3.95
C ASP A 291 -10.09 21.91 -4.11
N VAL A 292 -10.90 20.87 -4.36
CA VAL A 292 -12.36 20.98 -4.48
C VAL A 292 -13.09 20.92 -3.15
N VAL A 293 -12.41 20.60 -2.04
CA VAL A 293 -13.02 20.60 -0.69
C VAL A 293 -12.83 21.97 -0.05
N TYR A 294 -13.94 22.62 0.29
CA TYR A 294 -13.89 23.96 0.89
C TYR A 294 -15.03 24.21 1.87
N ILE A 295 -14.81 25.20 2.74
CA ILE A 295 -15.85 25.85 3.53
C ILE A 295 -16.08 27.22 2.88
N PRO A 296 -17.31 27.61 2.50
CA PRO A 296 -17.60 28.92 1.92
C PRO A 296 -17.08 30.06 2.80
N LYS A 297 -16.49 31.08 2.17
CA LYS A 297 -15.78 32.17 2.87
C LYS A 297 -16.68 32.89 3.88
N GLU A 298 -17.97 32.96 3.60
CA GLU A 298 -18.99 33.62 4.42
C GLU A 298 -19.19 32.94 5.78
N ILE A 299 -18.84 31.65 5.90
CA ILE A 299 -19.05 30.84 7.11
C ILE A 299 -17.73 30.30 7.67
N GLN A 300 -16.58 30.75 7.18
CA GLN A 300 -15.29 30.42 7.75
C GLN A 300 -15.11 31.15 9.09
N GLU A 301 -15.05 30.40 10.19
CA GLU A 301 -14.68 30.91 11.50
C GLU A 301 -13.14 31.00 11.59
N VAL A 302 -12.60 32.20 11.83
CA VAL A 302 -11.17 32.38 12.12
C VAL A 302 -10.94 32.04 13.60
N ARG A 303 -10.46 30.82 13.88
CA ARG A 303 -9.95 30.47 15.22
C ARG A 303 -8.46 30.76 15.28
N VAL A 304 -8.09 31.72 16.12
CA VAL A 304 -6.69 31.96 16.50
C VAL A 304 -6.42 31.10 17.74
N GLU A 305 -5.77 29.96 17.55
CA GLU A 305 -5.22 29.20 18.68
C GLU A 305 -3.86 29.81 19.05
N PHE A 306 -3.77 30.40 20.25
CA PHE A 306 -2.50 30.79 20.82
C PHE A 306 -1.89 29.57 21.50
N GLU A 307 -0.77 29.08 20.96
CA GLU A 307 0.06 28.09 21.65
C GLU A 307 0.82 28.84 22.75
N ILE A 308 0.28 28.82 23.97
CA ILE A 308 0.99 29.35 25.13
C ILE A 308 2.02 28.28 25.52
N GLU A 309 3.27 28.47 25.12
CA GLU A 309 4.38 27.76 25.75
C GLU A 309 4.42 28.18 27.23
N GLU A 310 3.94 27.31 28.13
CA GLU A 310 4.20 27.46 29.56
C GLU A 310 5.72 27.35 29.76
N THR A 311 6.38 28.49 29.88
CA THR A 311 7.76 28.57 30.36
C THR A 311 7.80 27.93 31.73
N LYS A 312 8.40 26.73 31.82
CA LYS A 312 8.66 26.05 33.08
C LYS A 312 9.36 27.01 34.04
N GLU A 313 8.70 27.34 35.14
CA GLU A 313 9.33 28.04 36.26
C GLU A 313 10.54 27.24 36.75
N VAL A 314 11.71 27.87 36.70
CA VAL A 314 12.95 27.30 37.24
C VAL A 314 12.85 27.35 38.76
N LYS A 315 12.58 26.20 39.39
CA LYS A 315 12.81 26.02 40.83
C LYS A 315 14.32 26.14 41.09
N LYS A 316 14.71 27.09 41.96
CA LYS A 316 16.04 27.15 42.57
C LYS A 316 16.24 25.92 43.46
N GLU A 317 17.03 24.96 43.00
CA GLU A 317 17.59 23.90 43.84
C GLU A 317 18.86 24.41 44.54
N GLU A 318 18.97 24.12 45.84
CA GLU A 318 20.16 24.38 46.65
C GLU A 318 21.33 23.47 46.21
N ALA A 319 22.54 24.03 46.25
CA ALA A 319 23.75 23.42 45.69
C ALA A 319 24.22 22.15 46.45
N PRO A 320 24.64 21.08 45.75
CA PRO A 320 25.38 19.97 46.36
C PRO A 320 26.88 20.32 46.54
N LEU A 321 27.48 19.73 47.58
CA LEU A 321 28.88 19.88 47.98
C LEU A 321 29.89 19.37 46.90
N PRO A 322 31.12 19.90 46.89
CA PRO A 322 32.07 19.66 45.79
C PRO A 322 32.75 18.28 45.85
N PRO A 323 33.10 17.70 44.69
CA PRO A 323 33.89 16.46 44.60
C PRO A 323 35.41 16.72 44.82
N PRO A 324 36.19 15.68 45.18
CA PRO A 324 37.63 15.80 45.43
C PRO A 324 38.46 15.98 44.13
N PRO A 325 39.68 16.54 44.25
CA PRO A 325 40.47 17.06 43.13
C PRO A 325 41.28 15.98 42.35
N PRO A 326 41.89 16.36 41.21
CA PRO A 326 41.97 15.55 40.00
C PRO A 326 43.31 14.81 39.81
N LYS A 327 43.36 13.88 38.85
CA LYS A 327 44.59 13.54 38.13
C LYS A 327 44.57 14.22 36.76
N GLU A 328 45.54 15.11 36.56
CA GLU A 328 45.97 15.71 35.28
C GLU A 328 46.48 14.60 34.32
N ALA A 329 46.45 14.62 32.97
CA ALA A 329 45.96 15.45 31.86
C ALA A 329 47.08 15.56 30.81
N VAL A 330 46.86 15.10 29.57
CA VAL A 330 47.35 15.79 28.34
C VAL A 330 46.47 15.40 27.14
N PRO A 331 46.25 16.32 26.17
CA PRO A 331 45.03 16.39 25.38
C PRO A 331 45.23 15.94 23.91
N PRO A 332 44.17 16.05 23.10
CA PRO A 332 44.36 16.87 21.91
C PRO A 332 43.32 17.98 21.74
N VAL A 333 43.79 18.95 20.98
CA VAL A 333 43.28 20.29 20.71
C VAL A 333 42.23 20.25 19.58
N ARG A 334 41.26 21.17 19.71
CA ARG A 334 40.33 21.77 18.73
C ARG A 334 40.35 21.30 17.28
N ALA A 335 39.14 21.13 16.74
CA ALA A 335 38.84 21.25 15.32
C ALA A 335 37.84 22.40 15.06
N GLU A 336 38.22 23.62 15.48
CA GLU A 336 37.63 24.88 14.96
C GLU A 336 38.47 25.47 13.80
N GLU A 337 39.39 24.71 13.19
CA GLU A 337 40.47 25.29 12.37
C GLU A 337 40.75 24.60 11.02
N ILE A 338 39.73 24.12 10.28
CA ILE A 338 39.94 23.64 8.88
C ILE A 338 39.08 24.35 7.81
N LEU A 339 38.01 25.08 8.12
CA LEU A 339 37.25 25.81 7.08
C LEU A 339 37.54 27.31 6.98
N ARG A 340 38.80 27.69 7.22
CA ARG A 340 39.39 28.96 6.74
C ARG A 340 40.80 28.71 6.20
N ALA A 341 40.89 28.16 4.99
CA ALA A 341 41.92 28.49 3.98
C ALA A 341 41.90 27.47 2.84
N GLU A 342 41.04 27.68 1.82
CA GLU A 342 41.49 27.71 0.42
C GLU A 342 40.32 28.17 -0.46
N LEU A 343 40.38 29.43 -0.90
CA LEU A 343 39.97 29.92 -2.22
C LEU A 343 40.17 31.44 -2.22
N VAL A 344 41.43 31.81 -2.34
CA VAL A 344 41.86 33.19 -2.57
C VAL A 344 41.73 33.50 -4.07
N LYS A 345 41.05 34.62 -4.34
CA LYS A 345 41.14 35.55 -5.49
C LYS A 345 40.72 35.08 -6.88
N ARG A 346 39.60 35.64 -7.32
CA ARG A 346 39.51 36.44 -8.56
C ARG A 346 38.40 37.50 -8.39
N GLU A 347 38.82 38.75 -8.24
CA GLU A 347 37.92 39.92 -8.26
C GLU A 347 37.50 40.22 -9.69
N ALA A 348 36.21 40.53 -9.89
CA ALA A 348 35.67 41.17 -11.08
C ALA A 348 34.83 42.40 -10.63
N PRO A 349 34.85 43.51 -11.39
CA PRO A 349 34.35 44.81 -10.94
C PRO A 349 32.81 44.89 -10.91
N PRO A 350 32.23 45.86 -10.19
CA PRO A 350 30.78 45.99 -10.04
C PRO A 350 30.10 46.49 -11.33
N PRO A 351 28.85 46.07 -11.58
CA PRO A 351 28.06 46.55 -12.71
C PRO A 351 27.52 47.99 -12.45
N PRO A 352 27.23 48.76 -13.52
CA PRO A 352 26.69 50.11 -13.44
C PRO A 352 25.20 50.11 -13.04
N PRO A 353 24.66 51.25 -12.57
CA PRO A 353 23.26 51.34 -12.14
C PRO A 353 22.28 51.24 -13.32
N PRO A 354 21.05 50.75 -13.10
CA PRO A 354 20.03 50.65 -14.14
C PRO A 354 19.55 52.04 -14.57
N PRO A 355 19.26 52.28 -15.87
CA PRO A 355 18.66 53.53 -16.31
C PRO A 355 17.17 53.59 -15.95
N GLU A 356 16.72 54.81 -15.61
CA GLU A 356 15.31 55.22 -15.58
C GLU A 356 14.67 54.98 -16.95
N VAL A 357 13.59 54.21 -16.99
CA VAL A 357 12.72 54.11 -18.17
C VAL A 357 11.50 54.99 -17.91
N LYS A 358 11.37 56.01 -18.75
CA LYS A 358 10.17 56.85 -18.87
C LYS A 358 8.99 56.01 -19.36
N GLU A 359 7.82 56.27 -18.81
CA GLU A 359 6.55 55.87 -19.41
C GLU A 359 6.43 56.50 -20.80
N GLU A 360 6.46 55.67 -21.84
CA GLU A 360 5.91 55.99 -23.15
C GLU A 360 4.72 55.06 -23.42
N THR A 361 3.60 55.67 -23.74
CA THR A 361 2.33 55.04 -24.13
C THR A 361 2.50 54.12 -25.36
N PRO A 362 1.81 52.98 -25.44
CA PRO A 362 1.87 52.13 -26.63
C PRO A 362 1.11 52.76 -27.82
N PRO A 363 1.64 52.69 -29.06
CA PRO A 363 0.87 52.94 -30.26
C PRO A 363 -0.13 51.79 -30.53
N PRO A 364 -1.21 52.05 -31.30
CA PRO A 364 -2.29 51.09 -31.50
C PRO A 364 -1.86 49.85 -32.29
N ALA A 365 -2.50 48.72 -31.96
CA ALA A 365 -2.22 47.39 -32.48
C ALA A 365 -2.33 47.29 -34.02
N PRO A 366 -1.38 46.62 -34.69
CA PRO A 366 -1.59 46.13 -36.05
C PRO A 366 -2.45 44.85 -36.04
N GLU A 367 -3.28 44.73 -37.07
CA GLU A 367 -4.25 43.66 -37.30
C GLU A 367 -3.65 42.25 -37.23
N VAL A 368 -4.35 41.37 -36.51
CA VAL A 368 -4.06 39.94 -36.41
C VAL A 368 -4.27 39.28 -37.77
N LYS A 369 -3.19 38.80 -38.39
CA LYS A 369 -3.26 37.66 -39.31
C LYS A 369 -3.20 36.39 -38.45
N GLU A 370 -4.18 35.51 -38.61
CA GLU A 370 -4.18 34.17 -38.01
C GLU A 370 -2.96 33.39 -38.50
N GLU A 371 -1.92 33.32 -37.67
CA GLU A 371 -0.92 32.27 -37.77
C GLU A 371 -1.47 31.02 -37.08
N VAL A 372 -1.59 29.94 -37.85
CA VAL A 372 -1.92 28.61 -37.38
C VAL A 372 -0.94 28.24 -36.26
N PRO A 373 -1.39 27.83 -35.06
CA PRO A 373 -0.48 27.44 -34.00
C PRO A 373 0.41 26.29 -34.48
N PRO A 374 1.71 26.29 -34.14
CA PRO A 374 2.60 25.18 -34.51
C PRO A 374 2.04 23.87 -33.95
N PRO A 375 2.21 22.75 -34.67
CA PRO A 375 1.73 21.45 -34.21
C PRO A 375 2.29 21.17 -32.81
N LYS A 376 1.41 20.72 -31.91
CA LYS A 376 1.81 20.30 -30.55
C LYS A 376 2.99 19.32 -30.67
N PRO A 377 4.04 19.45 -29.82
CA PRO A 377 5.09 18.44 -29.77
C PRO A 377 4.45 17.07 -29.55
N GLU A 378 4.75 16.11 -30.42
CA GLU A 378 4.24 14.75 -30.27
C GLU A 378 4.78 14.17 -28.96
N GLU A 379 3.89 13.83 -28.04
CA GLU A 379 4.27 13.19 -26.78
C GLU A 379 4.90 11.82 -27.07
N PRO A 380 6.00 11.44 -26.37
CA PRO A 380 6.69 10.19 -26.63
C PRO A 380 5.74 8.99 -26.48
N ARG A 381 5.72 8.11 -27.50
CA ARG A 381 4.81 6.97 -27.52
C ARG A 381 5.15 5.97 -26.41
N ILE A 382 4.13 5.33 -25.86
CA ILE A 382 4.33 4.23 -24.91
C ILE A 382 4.39 2.92 -25.70
N VAL A 383 5.49 2.18 -25.58
CA VAL A 383 5.70 0.92 -26.31
C VAL A 383 5.84 -0.24 -25.33
N ALA A 384 4.94 -1.22 -25.45
CA ALA A 384 4.80 -2.33 -24.49
C ALA A 384 5.98 -3.32 -24.52
N GLU A 385 6.55 -3.60 -25.69
CA GLU A 385 7.65 -4.55 -25.87
C GLU A 385 8.72 -3.96 -26.79
N ALA A 386 9.50 -3.01 -26.26
CA ALA A 386 10.66 -2.51 -26.98
C ALA A 386 11.75 -3.60 -27.03
N LYS A 387 12.20 -3.96 -28.23
CA LYS A 387 13.22 -4.99 -28.39
C LYS A 387 14.57 -4.46 -27.90
N ILE A 388 15.20 -5.18 -26.98
CA ILE A 388 16.51 -4.82 -26.43
C ILE A 388 17.60 -5.30 -27.41
N LEU A 389 18.42 -4.37 -27.91
CA LEU A 389 19.61 -4.68 -28.72
C LEU A 389 20.82 -4.98 -27.83
N LYS A 390 20.97 -4.23 -26.73
CA LYS A 390 22.02 -4.44 -25.72
C LYS A 390 21.43 -4.21 -24.33
N GLY A 391 21.37 -5.27 -23.55
CA GLY A 391 21.01 -5.22 -22.13
C GLY A 391 22.26 -5.26 -21.26
N VAL A 392 22.27 -4.49 -20.18
CA VAL A 392 23.34 -4.49 -19.17
C VAL A 392 22.80 -5.09 -17.88
N GLN A 393 23.46 -6.12 -17.35
CA GLN A 393 23.10 -6.66 -16.04
C GLN A 393 23.60 -5.69 -14.95
N PRO A 394 22.79 -5.38 -13.94
CA PRO A 394 23.20 -4.46 -12.89
C PRO A 394 24.26 -5.11 -12.03
N GLU A 395 25.27 -4.33 -11.65
CA GLU A 395 26.26 -4.78 -10.70
C GLU A 395 25.59 -4.98 -9.34
N TYR A 396 25.55 -6.22 -8.86
CA TYR A 396 24.94 -6.53 -7.56
C TYR A 396 25.92 -6.13 -6.44
N PRO A 397 25.60 -5.08 -5.65
CA PRO A 397 26.52 -4.56 -4.63
C PRO A 397 26.91 -5.61 -3.60
N GLU A 398 28.21 -5.72 -3.29
CA GLU A 398 28.75 -6.74 -2.39
C GLU A 398 28.15 -6.69 -0.97
N ILE A 399 27.85 -5.49 -0.48
CA ILE A 399 27.17 -5.29 0.82
C ILE A 399 25.77 -5.91 0.78
N ALA A 400 25.04 -5.73 -0.32
CA ALA A 400 23.70 -6.29 -0.48
C ALA A 400 23.72 -7.82 -0.60
N LYS A 401 24.71 -8.39 -1.31
CA LYS A 401 24.94 -9.85 -1.35
C LYS A 401 25.23 -10.42 0.03
N LYS A 402 26.13 -9.79 0.79
CA LYS A 402 26.49 -10.25 2.15
C LYS A 402 25.30 -10.22 3.11
N LEU A 403 24.42 -9.24 2.97
CA LEU A 403 23.20 -9.11 3.77
C LEU A 403 22.01 -9.92 3.21
N GLY A 404 22.18 -10.60 2.07
CA GLY A 404 21.14 -11.41 1.43
C GLY A 404 19.95 -10.59 0.92
N LEU A 405 20.13 -9.30 0.62
CA LEU A 405 19.05 -8.41 0.19
C LEU A 405 18.64 -8.71 -1.24
N LYS A 406 17.40 -9.15 -1.44
CA LYS A 406 16.85 -9.43 -2.78
C LYS A 406 15.62 -8.57 -3.02
N GLY A 407 15.39 -8.23 -4.28
CA GLY A 407 14.23 -7.43 -4.67
C GLY A 407 14.19 -7.18 -6.17
N MET A 408 13.04 -6.70 -6.63
CA MET A 408 12.84 -6.32 -8.02
C MET A 408 12.76 -4.79 -8.13
N VAL A 409 13.60 -4.22 -8.99
CA VAL A 409 13.55 -2.80 -9.34
C VAL A 409 12.96 -2.68 -10.73
N ILE A 410 11.97 -1.80 -10.92
CA ILE A 410 11.47 -1.45 -12.25
C ILE A 410 11.91 -0.03 -12.55
N VAL A 411 12.69 0.13 -13.61
CA VAL A 411 13.13 1.44 -14.07
C VAL A 411 12.35 1.80 -15.34
N ARG A 412 11.65 2.92 -15.32
CA ARG A 412 11.07 3.52 -16.53
C ARG A 412 12.16 4.32 -17.23
N VAL A 413 12.37 4.06 -18.50
CA VAL A 413 13.35 4.75 -19.33
C VAL A 413 12.66 5.46 -20.49
N LEU A 414 13.13 6.66 -20.81
CA LEU A 414 12.83 7.36 -22.06
C LEU A 414 13.95 7.05 -23.05
N VAL A 415 13.57 6.55 -24.22
CA VAL A 415 14.49 6.14 -25.27
C VAL A 415 14.39 7.12 -26.44
N ASP A 416 15.54 7.60 -26.91
CA ASP A 416 15.62 8.49 -28.06
C ASP A 416 15.34 7.77 -29.39
N LYS A 417 15.23 8.55 -30.47
CA LYS A 417 15.07 8.06 -31.84
C LYS A 417 16.17 7.13 -32.36
N ASN A 418 17.30 7.02 -31.65
CA ASN A 418 18.42 6.14 -31.97
C ASN A 418 18.46 4.87 -31.10
N GLY A 419 17.50 4.71 -30.19
CA GLY A 419 17.43 3.57 -29.29
C GLY A 419 18.27 3.72 -28.01
N LYS A 420 18.79 4.92 -27.68
CA LYS A 420 19.55 5.18 -26.44
C LYS A 420 18.65 5.73 -25.34
N VAL A 421 18.93 5.32 -24.11
CA VAL A 421 18.25 5.87 -22.92
C VAL A 421 18.73 7.29 -22.65
N ILE A 422 17.78 8.24 -22.54
CA ILE A 422 18.05 9.67 -22.27
C ILE A 422 17.52 10.15 -20.92
N ASP A 423 16.48 9.50 -20.38
CA ASP A 423 16.03 9.69 -18.99
C ASP A 423 15.72 8.32 -18.38
N ALA A 424 15.95 8.17 -17.09
CA ALA A 424 15.69 6.95 -16.35
C ALA A 424 15.18 7.32 -14.95
N ARG A 425 14.07 6.72 -14.55
CA ARG A 425 13.46 6.93 -13.23
C ARG A 425 12.99 5.62 -12.65
N ILE A 426 13.14 5.49 -11.34
CA ILE A 426 12.63 4.32 -10.62
C ILE A 426 11.11 4.39 -10.61
N LEU A 427 10.50 3.43 -11.31
CA LEU A 427 9.06 3.25 -11.31
C LEU A 427 8.62 2.40 -10.11
N LYS A 428 9.43 1.43 -9.71
CA LYS A 428 9.23 0.60 -8.52
C LYS A 428 10.56 0.32 -7.84
N SER A 429 10.61 0.60 -6.54
CA SER A 429 11.72 0.30 -5.65
C SER A 429 11.73 -1.18 -5.25
N SER A 430 12.92 -1.71 -5.01
CA SER A 430 13.15 -2.99 -4.33
C SER A 430 12.97 -2.92 -2.81
N ASN A 431 12.63 -1.76 -2.27
CA ASN A 431 12.70 -1.38 -0.84
C ASN A 431 14.13 -1.25 -0.29
N TYR A 432 15.16 -1.41 -1.14
CA TYR A 432 16.55 -1.24 -0.76
C TYR A 432 17.22 -0.21 -1.71
N PRO A 433 17.48 1.03 -1.23
CA PRO A 433 18.06 2.10 -2.06
C PRO A 433 19.35 1.70 -2.79
N ILE A 434 20.14 0.79 -2.21
CA ILE A 434 21.39 0.31 -2.80
C ILE A 434 21.17 -0.56 -4.06
N LEU A 435 20.08 -1.33 -4.12
CA LEU A 435 19.73 -2.15 -5.29
C LEU A 435 19.07 -1.26 -6.36
N ASP A 436 18.25 -0.31 -5.91
CA ASP A 436 17.59 0.72 -6.72
C ASP A 436 18.60 1.55 -7.53
N GLU A 437 19.66 2.01 -6.88
CA GLU A 437 20.74 2.77 -7.54
C GLU A 437 21.50 1.92 -8.57
N ALA A 438 21.82 0.68 -8.23
CA ALA A 438 22.51 -0.24 -9.14
C ALA A 438 21.67 -0.51 -10.41
N ALA A 439 20.37 -0.70 -10.27
CA ALA A 439 19.44 -0.83 -11.39
C ALA A 439 19.34 0.44 -12.23
N LEU A 440 19.26 1.61 -11.58
CA LEU A 440 19.18 2.89 -12.28
C LEU A 440 20.45 3.15 -13.11
N ASN A 441 21.63 2.84 -12.58
CA ASN A 441 22.89 2.99 -13.31
C ASN A 441 22.98 2.05 -14.50
N ALA A 442 22.64 0.77 -14.32
CA ALA A 442 22.60 -0.20 -15.41
C ALA A 442 21.61 0.19 -16.52
N SER A 443 20.45 0.72 -16.15
CA SER A 443 19.39 1.11 -17.09
C SER A 443 19.84 2.15 -18.13
N LYS A 444 20.74 3.06 -17.76
CA LYS A 444 21.22 4.15 -18.63
C LYS A 444 22.09 3.63 -19.78
N GLU A 445 22.63 2.43 -19.64
CA GLU A 445 23.50 1.80 -20.65
C GLU A 445 22.75 0.88 -21.62
N PHE A 446 21.44 0.74 -21.48
CA PHE A 446 20.63 -0.08 -22.39
C PHE A 446 20.52 0.57 -23.76
N ILE A 447 20.50 -0.29 -24.79
CA ILE A 447 20.24 0.10 -26.17
C ILE A 447 19.07 -0.72 -26.69
N PHE A 448 18.07 -0.04 -27.24
CA PHE A 448 16.85 -0.60 -27.80
C PHE A 448 16.81 -0.47 -29.32
N GLU A 449 15.98 -1.28 -29.96
CA GLU A 449 15.66 -1.09 -31.38
C GLU A 449 14.79 0.16 -31.54
N PRO A 450 15.14 1.10 -32.44
CA PRO A 450 14.33 2.29 -32.68
C PRO A 450 12.91 1.94 -33.11
N VAL A 451 11.91 2.50 -32.44
CA VAL A 451 10.50 2.33 -32.81
C VAL A 451 10.14 3.37 -33.87
N LYS A 452 9.41 2.94 -34.90
CA LYS A 452 8.95 3.80 -35.99
C LYS A 452 7.45 4.12 -35.84
N ASP A 453 7.05 5.31 -36.26
CA ASP A 453 5.65 5.70 -36.38
C ASP A 453 4.96 5.09 -37.61
N GLU A 454 3.69 5.43 -37.83
CA GLU A 454 2.89 4.96 -38.97
C GLU A 454 3.42 5.44 -40.33
N GLU A 455 4.27 6.46 -40.33
CA GLU A 455 4.94 7.05 -41.49
C GLU A 455 6.37 6.49 -41.70
N GLY A 456 6.80 5.59 -40.82
CA GLY A 456 8.11 4.93 -40.87
C GLY A 456 9.28 5.75 -40.29
N LYS A 457 9.01 6.87 -39.60
CA LYS A 457 10.04 7.71 -38.95
C LYS A 457 10.33 7.21 -37.53
N PRO A 458 11.60 7.19 -37.09
CA PRO A 458 11.95 6.84 -35.71
C PRO A 458 11.41 7.89 -34.71
N VAL A 459 10.76 7.43 -33.65
CA VAL A 459 10.17 8.26 -32.61
C VAL A 459 10.74 7.93 -31.23
N GLU A 460 10.69 8.90 -30.32
CA GLU A 460 10.99 8.67 -28.92
C GLU A 460 9.88 7.87 -28.26
N PHE A 461 10.25 7.00 -27.33
CA PHE A 461 9.28 6.18 -26.64
C PHE A 461 9.68 5.87 -25.20
N PHE A 462 8.67 5.66 -24.37
CA PHE A 462 8.86 5.15 -23.02
C PHE A 462 8.82 3.62 -23.02
N THR A 463 9.75 3.00 -22.29
CA THR A 463 9.70 1.58 -21.95
C THR A 463 10.16 1.35 -20.50
N THR A 464 10.06 0.12 -20.01
CA THR A 464 10.44 -0.25 -18.64
C THR A 464 11.39 -1.43 -18.64
N ILE A 465 12.39 -1.38 -17.76
CA ILE A 465 13.39 -2.43 -17.60
C ILE A 465 13.23 -3.05 -16.20
N PRO A 466 12.88 -4.35 -16.10
CA PRO A 466 12.95 -5.08 -14.84
C PRO A 466 14.39 -5.47 -14.51
N PHE A 467 14.81 -5.20 -13.28
CA PHE A 467 16.05 -5.71 -12.71
C PHE A 467 15.74 -6.63 -11.52
N ARG A 468 16.37 -7.81 -11.52
CA ARG A 468 16.24 -8.83 -10.47
C ARG A 468 17.59 -9.00 -9.77
N PHE A 469 17.62 -8.81 -8.45
CA PHE A 469 18.79 -9.02 -7.60
C PHE A 469 18.62 -10.25 -6.69
#